data_AF-A0AB37X2N8-F1
#
_entry.id   AF-A0AB37X2N8-F1
#
_cell.length_a   1.000
_cell.length_b   1.000
_cell.length_c   1.000
_cell.angle_alpha   90.00
_cell.angle_beta   90.00
_cell.angle_gamma   90.00
#
_symmetry.space_group_name_H-M   'P 1'
#
loop_
_entity.id
_entity.type
_entity.pdbx_description
1 polymer ?
#
loop_
_entity_poly.entity_id
_entity_poly.type
_entity_poly.pdbx_seq_one_letter_code
_entity_poly.pdbx_strand_id
1 'polypeptide(L)'
;MGLDGLPQFADGPQGDVPPQPAAPEAKAAAQRRSNRQFIAILVAMSVMLVVGVGLILYPTVADAWNRHVASRVVAGYVERVADTSKEDREAQLARAREYNESLVGRGVTRFLPTEEEKKEYNAILDITGTGIMGYVTIPKIDARLPIYHGTDEAVLQIASGHMEGSSFPIGGESTHAVLTGHTGLPSAMLFTGIDTLEKGDTFTVTVYDDVLTYEVEETHVVLPDNVKNLEIQKGRDLVSLVTCTPYGVNSHRLIVTGTRIPTPEEAKHATYENKALKQDMLITVIITVATIAALVTVFTVQRRRLRGAGKPSRHARGRH
;
A
#
# COMPACT_ATOMS: atom_id res chain seq x y z
N MET A 1 106.98 -22.07 -3.83
CA MET A 1 106.80 -20.86 -4.68
C MET A 1 105.48 -20.26 -4.24
N GLY A 2 105.44 -19.29 -3.31
CA GLY A 2 105.63 -17.85 -3.55
C GLY A 2 104.36 -17.30 -4.24
N LEU A 3 103.59 -16.32 -3.74
CA LEU A 3 103.92 -15.12 -2.96
C LEU A 3 102.67 -14.56 -2.25
N ASP A 4 102.88 -14.03 -1.05
CA ASP A 4 102.39 -12.77 -0.44
C ASP A 4 101.05 -12.12 -0.82
N GLY A 5 100.31 -11.68 0.21
CA GLY A 5 99.35 -10.57 0.09
C GLY A 5 98.27 -10.44 1.17
N LEU A 6 98.66 -9.90 2.34
CA LEU A 6 97.92 -9.23 3.45
C LEU A 6 96.36 -9.23 3.54
N PRO A 7 95.80 -9.28 4.78
CA PRO A 7 94.36 -9.40 5.02
C PRO A 7 93.59 -8.10 4.74
N GLN A 8 92.49 -8.20 4.00
CA GLN A 8 91.53 -7.10 3.85
C GLN A 8 90.67 -6.97 5.10
N PHE A 9 90.59 -5.74 5.57
CA PHE A 9 89.87 -5.30 6.75
C PHE A 9 88.37 -5.56 6.60
N ALA A 10 87.75 -5.97 7.71
CA ALA A 10 86.32 -6.17 7.84
C ALA A 10 85.55 -4.88 7.54
N ASP A 11 84.68 -4.93 6.53
CA ASP A 11 83.66 -3.90 6.33
C ASP A 11 82.65 -3.96 7.50
N GLY A 12 82.55 -2.84 8.21
CA GLY A 12 81.60 -2.65 9.30
C GLY A 12 80.14 -2.72 8.83
N PRO A 13 79.18 -2.78 9.77
CA PRO A 13 77.77 -2.88 9.43
C PRO A 13 77.35 -1.66 8.61
N GLN A 14 76.88 -1.90 7.39
CA GLN A 14 76.18 -0.90 6.59
C GLN A 14 75.00 -0.41 7.42
N GLY A 15 75.10 0.82 7.92
CA GLY A 15 74.03 1.45 8.67
C GLY A 15 72.77 1.46 7.82
N ASP A 16 71.68 0.94 8.39
CA ASP A 16 70.34 1.06 7.85
C ASP A 16 70.07 2.55 7.57
N VAL A 17 70.04 2.92 6.30
CA VAL A 17 69.58 4.23 5.87
C VAL A 17 68.11 4.34 6.32
N PRO A 18 67.75 5.28 7.20
CA PRO A 18 66.36 5.44 7.59
C PRO A 18 65.54 5.72 6.32
N PRO A 19 64.36 5.11 6.14
CA PRO A 19 63.56 5.33 4.95
C PRO A 19 63.32 6.83 4.78
N GLN A 20 63.71 7.38 3.60
CA GLN A 20 63.53 8.79 3.29
C GLN A 20 62.07 9.18 3.55
N PRO A 21 61.80 10.29 4.26
CA PRO A 21 60.44 10.74 4.49
C PRO A 21 59.77 10.96 3.13
N ALA A 22 58.69 10.23 2.86
CA ALA A 22 57.95 10.33 1.60
C ALA A 22 57.71 11.81 1.24
N ALA A 23 58.06 12.17 0.00
CA ALA A 23 57.99 13.55 -0.49
C ALA A 23 56.62 14.17 -0.16
N PRO A 24 56.57 15.47 0.20
CA PRO A 24 55.33 16.14 0.60
C PRO A 24 54.18 15.96 -0.42
N GLU A 25 54.52 15.85 -1.70
CA GLU A 25 53.58 15.57 -2.81
C GLU A 25 52.99 14.16 -2.76
N ALA A 26 53.79 13.14 -2.41
CA ALA A 26 53.33 11.76 -2.27
C ALA A 26 52.38 11.60 -1.06
N LYS A 27 52.67 12.28 0.06
CA LYS A 27 51.78 12.32 1.24
C LYS A 27 50.47 13.06 0.91
N ALA A 28 50.54 14.18 0.20
CA ALA A 28 49.36 14.93 -0.23
C ALA A 28 48.49 14.13 -1.24
N ALA A 29 49.10 13.39 -2.16
CA ALA A 29 48.39 12.53 -3.11
C ALA A 29 47.72 11.33 -2.42
N ALA A 30 48.39 10.67 -1.47
CA ALA A 30 47.83 9.60 -0.66
C ALA A 30 46.66 10.08 0.21
N GLN A 31 46.79 11.25 0.85
CA GLN A 31 45.73 11.87 1.64
C GLN A 31 44.54 12.31 0.78
N ARG A 32 44.78 12.83 -0.43
CA ARG A 32 43.71 13.11 -1.42
C ARG A 32 42.99 11.84 -1.87
N ARG A 33 43.71 10.73 -2.08
CA ARG A 33 43.13 9.42 -2.48
C ARG A 33 42.30 8.80 -1.35
N SER A 34 42.81 8.82 -0.12
CA SER A 34 42.09 8.38 1.09
C SER A 34 40.84 9.23 1.35
N ASN A 35 40.91 10.55 1.19
CA ASN A 35 39.74 11.43 1.28
C ASN A 35 38.70 11.15 0.19
N ARG A 36 39.12 10.86 -1.06
CA ARG A 36 38.19 10.48 -2.15
C ARG A 36 37.51 9.13 -1.89
N GLN A 37 38.24 8.15 -1.36
CA GLN A 37 37.69 6.85 -0.97
C GLN A 37 36.71 7.00 0.20
N PHE A 38 37.05 7.76 1.22
CA PHE A 38 36.16 8.05 2.34
C PHE A 38 34.87 8.77 1.89
N ILE A 39 34.98 9.74 0.99
CA ILE A 39 33.81 10.44 0.41
C ILE A 39 32.95 9.48 -0.41
N ALA A 40 33.56 8.65 -1.25
CA ALA A 40 32.83 7.66 -2.05
C ALA A 40 32.04 6.68 -1.16
N ILE A 41 32.66 6.16 -0.09
CA ILE A 41 32.00 5.29 0.89
C ILE A 41 30.83 6.01 1.55
N LEU A 42 31.02 7.26 1.97
CA LEU A 42 30.00 8.00 2.69
C LEU A 42 28.82 8.40 1.77
N VAL A 43 29.08 8.71 0.49
CA VAL A 43 28.05 8.89 -0.53
C VAL A 43 27.29 7.59 -0.77
N ALA A 44 27.99 6.46 -0.93
CA ALA A 44 27.36 5.15 -1.07
C ALA A 44 26.46 4.80 0.13
N MET A 45 26.92 5.07 1.36
CA MET A 45 26.10 4.90 2.57
C MET A 45 24.87 5.81 2.59
N SER A 46 25.02 7.06 2.12
CA SER A 46 23.91 8.01 2.05
C SER A 46 22.86 7.58 1.03
N VAL A 47 23.29 7.09 -0.13
CA VAL A 47 22.40 6.52 -1.16
C VAL A 47 21.68 5.27 -0.62
N MET A 48 22.41 4.36 0.03
CA MET A 48 21.82 3.15 0.62
C MET A 48 20.79 3.50 1.70
N LEU A 49 21.05 4.52 2.52
CA LEU A 49 20.10 5.01 3.52
C LEU A 49 18.84 5.57 2.85
N VAL A 50 18.97 6.39 1.80
CA VAL A 50 17.81 6.94 1.07
C VAL A 50 16.98 5.83 0.44
N VAL A 51 17.62 4.84 -0.18
CA VAL A 51 16.94 3.68 -0.74
C VAL A 51 16.22 2.90 0.36
N GLY A 52 16.87 2.65 1.50
CA GLY A 52 16.28 1.96 2.64
C GLY A 52 15.07 2.69 3.22
N VAL A 53 15.17 4.01 3.43
CA VAL A 53 14.05 4.85 3.89
C VAL A 53 12.92 4.86 2.85
N GLY A 54 13.25 4.96 1.57
CA GLY A 54 12.28 4.91 0.47
C GLY A 54 11.50 3.60 0.45
N LEU A 55 12.16 2.46 0.66
CA LEU A 55 11.51 1.15 0.73
C LEU A 55 10.59 1.02 1.96
N ILE A 56 11.00 1.56 3.11
CA ILE A 56 10.18 1.56 4.34
C ILE A 56 8.94 2.45 4.18
N LEU A 57 9.09 3.61 3.52
CA LEU A 57 8.00 4.56 3.33
C LEU A 57 7.08 4.19 2.16
N TYR A 58 7.54 3.37 1.21
CA TYR A 58 6.78 3.06 -0.01
C TYR A 58 5.35 2.58 0.29
N PRO A 59 5.12 1.60 1.19
CA PRO A 59 3.75 1.14 1.44
C PRO A 59 2.81 2.23 1.93
N THR A 60 3.28 3.07 2.86
CA THR A 60 2.48 4.18 3.41
C THR A 60 2.15 5.22 2.32
N VAL A 61 3.11 5.57 1.48
CA VAL A 61 2.91 6.55 0.39
C VAL A 61 2.00 5.98 -0.69
N ALA A 62 2.21 4.73 -1.08
CA ALA A 62 1.42 4.05 -2.10
C ALA A 62 -0.04 3.89 -1.65
N ASP A 63 -0.26 3.50 -0.39
CA ASP A 63 -1.59 3.33 0.18
C ASP A 63 -2.32 4.67 0.32
N ALA A 64 -1.62 5.72 0.75
CA ALA A 64 -2.18 7.08 0.77
C ALA A 64 -2.58 7.57 -0.63
N TRP A 65 -1.75 7.27 -1.64
CA TRP A 65 -2.09 7.56 -3.03
C TRP A 65 -3.33 6.77 -3.49
N ASN A 66 -3.41 5.48 -3.19
CA ASN A 66 -4.53 4.64 -3.58
C ASN A 66 -5.85 5.06 -2.92
N ARG A 67 -5.84 5.42 -1.62
CA ARG A 67 -7.01 6.00 -0.95
C ARG A 67 -7.46 7.32 -1.58
N HIS A 68 -6.53 8.15 -2.03
CA HIS A 68 -6.86 9.39 -2.75
C HIS A 68 -7.51 9.11 -4.12
N VAL A 69 -6.97 8.15 -4.87
CA VAL A 69 -7.56 7.69 -6.14
C VAL A 69 -8.96 7.11 -5.91
N ALA A 70 -9.12 6.19 -4.95
CA ALA A 70 -10.42 5.62 -4.59
C ALA A 70 -11.44 6.70 -4.20
N SER A 71 -11.02 7.70 -3.42
CA SER A 71 -11.89 8.83 -3.05
C SER A 71 -12.36 9.63 -4.26
N ARG A 72 -11.49 9.84 -5.26
CA ARG A 72 -11.89 10.51 -6.52
C ARG A 72 -12.84 9.68 -7.35
N VAL A 73 -12.61 8.37 -7.42
CA VAL A 73 -13.50 7.43 -8.11
C VAL A 73 -14.90 7.46 -7.49
N VAL A 74 -14.97 7.40 -6.15
CA VAL A 74 -16.25 7.52 -5.44
C VAL A 74 -16.89 8.90 -5.63
N ALA A 75 -16.12 9.99 -5.65
CA ALA A 75 -16.66 11.32 -5.92
C ALA A 75 -17.27 11.43 -7.32
N GLY A 76 -16.59 10.92 -8.35
CA GLY A 76 -17.12 10.88 -9.72
C GLY A 76 -18.36 10.00 -9.85
N TYR A 77 -18.43 8.90 -9.11
CA TYR A 77 -19.65 8.09 -9.01
C TYR A 77 -20.81 8.88 -8.40
N VAL A 78 -20.59 9.58 -7.28
CA VAL A 78 -21.62 10.40 -6.62
C VAL A 78 -22.12 11.53 -7.53
N GLU A 79 -21.22 12.18 -8.26
CA GLU A 79 -21.58 13.19 -9.26
C GLU A 79 -22.44 12.59 -10.38
N ARG A 80 -22.05 11.42 -10.91
CA ARG A 80 -22.81 10.75 -11.96
C ARG A 80 -24.20 10.27 -11.50
N VAL A 81 -24.30 9.82 -10.25
CA VAL A 81 -25.58 9.48 -9.60
C VAL A 81 -26.48 10.70 -9.50
N ALA A 82 -25.94 11.87 -9.13
CA ALA A 82 -26.71 13.11 -9.02
C ALA A 82 -27.31 13.56 -10.37
N ASP A 83 -26.61 13.27 -11.47
CA ASP A 83 -27.08 13.56 -12.84
C ASP A 83 -28.00 12.47 -13.43
N THR A 84 -28.23 11.36 -12.72
CA THR A 84 -29.09 10.27 -13.20
C THR A 84 -30.57 10.58 -12.89
N SER A 85 -31.44 10.38 -13.88
CA SER A 85 -32.89 10.58 -13.70
C SER A 85 -33.45 9.58 -12.69
N LYS A 86 -34.55 9.96 -12.02
CA LYS A 86 -35.23 9.05 -11.10
C LYS A 86 -35.78 7.83 -11.84
N GLU A 87 -36.30 8.01 -13.05
CA GLU A 87 -36.81 6.91 -13.86
C GLU A 87 -35.71 5.90 -14.21
N ASP A 88 -34.54 6.36 -14.67
CA ASP A 88 -33.42 5.48 -15.03
C ASP A 88 -32.89 4.73 -13.81
N ARG A 89 -32.79 5.41 -12.66
CA ARG A 89 -32.40 4.80 -11.39
C ARG A 89 -33.37 3.70 -10.98
N GLU A 90 -34.67 3.99 -10.97
CA GLU A 90 -35.71 3.02 -10.59
C GLU A 90 -35.73 1.82 -11.52
N ALA A 91 -35.53 2.04 -12.83
CA ALA A 91 -35.41 0.97 -13.81
C ALA A 91 -34.19 0.07 -13.54
N GLN A 92 -33.02 0.65 -13.24
CA GLN A 92 -31.81 -0.13 -12.91
C GLN A 92 -31.96 -0.90 -11.60
N LEU A 93 -32.53 -0.28 -10.56
CA LEU A 93 -32.82 -0.96 -9.30
C LEU A 93 -33.87 -2.08 -9.47
N ALA A 94 -34.84 -1.92 -10.35
CA ALA A 94 -35.81 -2.96 -10.67
C ALA A 94 -35.14 -4.16 -11.35
N ARG A 95 -34.26 -3.92 -12.33
CA ARG A 95 -33.46 -4.97 -12.98
C ARG A 95 -32.56 -5.70 -11.99
N ALA A 96 -31.93 -4.96 -11.06
CA ALA A 96 -31.12 -5.57 -10.00
C ALA A 96 -31.95 -6.42 -9.04
N ARG A 97 -33.19 -6.02 -8.71
CA ARG A 97 -34.12 -6.83 -7.91
C ARG A 97 -34.52 -8.11 -8.63
N GLU A 98 -34.91 -8.01 -9.91
CA GLU A 98 -35.27 -9.16 -10.73
C GLU A 98 -34.10 -10.16 -10.85
N TYR A 99 -32.89 -9.65 -11.08
CA TYR A 99 -31.68 -10.49 -11.05
C TYR A 99 -31.52 -11.18 -9.70
N ASN A 100 -31.63 -10.45 -8.58
CA ASN A 100 -31.51 -11.03 -7.23
C ASN A 100 -32.54 -12.12 -6.96
N GLU A 101 -33.79 -11.92 -7.37
CA GLU A 101 -34.87 -12.91 -7.25
C GLU A 101 -34.56 -14.18 -8.06
N SER A 102 -33.97 -14.03 -9.26
CA SER A 102 -33.59 -15.17 -10.12
C SER A 102 -32.51 -16.07 -9.51
N LEU A 103 -31.72 -15.56 -8.55
CA LEU A 103 -30.66 -16.34 -7.89
C LEU A 103 -31.19 -17.29 -6.82
N VAL A 104 -32.38 -17.01 -6.28
CA VAL A 104 -32.95 -17.75 -5.15
C VAL A 104 -33.22 -19.20 -5.58
N GLY A 105 -32.68 -20.16 -4.82
CA GLY A 105 -32.87 -21.59 -5.09
C GLY A 105 -31.93 -22.19 -6.14
N ARG A 106 -31.05 -21.41 -6.80
CA ARG A 106 -30.03 -21.93 -7.74
C ARG A 106 -28.88 -22.67 -7.06
N GLY A 107 -28.73 -22.54 -5.74
CA GLY A 107 -27.64 -23.14 -4.99
C GLY A 107 -26.27 -22.63 -5.48
N VAL A 108 -25.30 -23.54 -5.62
CA VAL A 108 -23.92 -23.21 -6.06
C VAL A 108 -23.85 -22.83 -7.54
N THR A 109 -24.81 -23.25 -8.37
CA THR A 109 -24.76 -23.04 -9.83
C THR A 109 -24.81 -21.56 -10.24
N ARG A 110 -25.31 -20.68 -9.37
CA ARG A 110 -25.31 -19.23 -9.60
C ARG A 110 -23.91 -18.63 -9.76
N PHE A 111 -22.87 -19.27 -9.22
CA PHE A 111 -21.47 -18.84 -9.38
C PHE A 111 -20.83 -19.34 -10.67
N LEU A 112 -21.61 -20.01 -11.53
CA LEU A 112 -21.19 -20.49 -12.86
C LEU A 112 -22.14 -19.92 -13.93
N PRO A 113 -22.17 -18.59 -14.11
CA PRO A 113 -23.07 -17.94 -15.06
C PRO A 113 -22.70 -18.27 -16.51
N THR A 114 -23.68 -18.29 -17.40
CA THR A 114 -23.42 -18.31 -18.85
C THR A 114 -22.89 -16.95 -19.33
N GLU A 115 -22.35 -16.90 -20.54
CA GLU A 115 -21.87 -15.63 -21.13
C GLU A 115 -23.01 -14.60 -21.29
N GLU A 116 -24.23 -15.06 -21.56
CA GLU A 116 -25.42 -14.21 -21.61
C GLU A 116 -25.77 -13.64 -20.24
N GLU A 117 -25.78 -14.47 -19.19
CA GLU A 117 -26.03 -14.04 -17.81
C GLU A 117 -24.95 -13.06 -17.35
N LYS A 118 -23.69 -13.29 -17.73
CA LYS A 118 -22.57 -12.39 -17.45
C LYS A 118 -22.71 -11.04 -18.15
N LYS A 119 -23.18 -11.05 -19.40
CA LYS A 119 -23.45 -9.81 -20.14
C LYS A 119 -24.59 -9.02 -19.51
N GLU A 120 -25.63 -9.69 -19.04
CA GLU A 120 -26.72 -9.05 -18.30
C GLU A 120 -26.23 -8.47 -16.97
N TYR A 121 -25.48 -9.25 -16.19
CA TYR A 121 -24.86 -8.83 -14.93
C TYR A 121 -24.05 -7.53 -15.12
N ASN A 122 -23.17 -7.47 -16.13
CA ASN A 122 -22.34 -6.29 -16.40
C ASN A 122 -23.11 -5.05 -16.88
N ALA A 123 -24.39 -5.20 -17.27
CA ALA A 123 -25.22 -4.11 -17.76
C ALA A 123 -26.17 -3.53 -16.69
N ILE A 124 -26.19 -4.10 -15.48
CA ILE A 124 -27.03 -3.70 -14.37
C ILE A 124 -26.19 -2.86 -13.40
N LEU A 125 -26.68 -1.70 -12.96
CA LEU A 125 -25.97 -0.79 -12.03
C LEU A 125 -24.63 -0.22 -12.55
N ASP A 126 -24.32 -0.29 -13.85
CA ASP A 126 -23.15 0.40 -14.44
C ASP A 126 -23.49 1.81 -14.96
N ILE A 127 -23.67 2.74 -14.03
CA ILE A 127 -24.07 4.14 -14.31
C ILE A 127 -22.94 4.92 -15.02
N THR A 128 -21.70 4.54 -14.72
CA THR A 128 -20.50 5.26 -15.17
C THR A 128 -19.97 4.74 -16.50
N GLY A 129 -20.40 3.55 -16.94
CA GLY A 129 -19.79 2.83 -18.07
C GLY A 129 -18.39 2.29 -17.74
N THR A 130 -17.99 2.32 -16.47
CA THR A 130 -16.67 1.89 -15.99
C THR A 130 -16.74 0.65 -15.11
N GLY A 131 -17.96 0.14 -14.85
CA GLY A 131 -18.21 -1.02 -14.01
C GLY A 131 -18.36 -0.71 -12.53
N ILE A 132 -18.42 0.56 -12.09
CA ILE A 132 -18.65 0.90 -10.68
C ILE A 132 -20.14 0.81 -10.35
N MET A 133 -20.49 -0.06 -9.39
CA MET A 133 -21.86 -0.20 -8.87
C MET A 133 -22.17 0.81 -7.76
N GLY A 134 -21.18 1.15 -6.95
CA GLY A 134 -21.35 1.83 -5.67
C GLY A 134 -20.05 1.84 -4.87
N TYR A 135 -20.16 1.93 -3.55
CA TYR A 135 -19.00 1.86 -2.66
C TYR A 135 -19.35 1.25 -1.30
N VAL A 136 -18.36 0.62 -0.68
CA VAL A 136 -18.43 0.09 0.69
C VAL A 136 -17.64 1.00 1.62
N THR A 137 -18.17 1.27 2.81
CA THR A 137 -17.48 2.01 3.88
C THR A 137 -17.39 1.14 5.12
N ILE A 138 -16.18 0.94 5.65
CA ILE A 138 -15.89 0.13 6.84
C ILE A 138 -15.15 1.04 7.84
N PRO A 139 -15.87 1.72 8.75
CA PRO A 139 -15.27 2.74 9.62
C PRO A 139 -14.13 2.24 10.50
N LYS A 140 -14.23 1.01 11.03
CA LYS A 140 -13.25 0.44 11.96
C LYS A 140 -11.84 0.34 11.37
N ILE A 141 -11.73 0.20 10.05
CA ILE A 141 -10.45 0.08 9.33
C ILE A 141 -10.15 1.30 8.44
N ASP A 142 -10.94 2.38 8.56
CA ASP A 142 -10.86 3.57 7.70
C ASP A 142 -10.81 3.23 6.20
N ALA A 143 -11.69 2.32 5.77
CA ALA A 143 -11.82 1.92 4.37
C ALA A 143 -13.08 2.53 3.75
N ARG A 144 -12.92 3.16 2.59
CA ARG A 144 -14.00 3.55 1.67
C ARG A 144 -13.58 3.18 0.26
N LEU A 145 -14.16 2.10 -0.25
CA LEU A 145 -13.71 1.47 -1.50
C LEU A 145 -14.84 1.44 -2.52
N PRO A 146 -14.58 1.82 -3.79
CA PRO A 146 -15.53 1.58 -4.86
C PRO A 146 -15.77 0.07 -5.02
N ILE A 147 -17.00 -0.29 -5.36
CA ILE A 147 -17.44 -1.64 -5.68
C ILE A 147 -17.55 -1.71 -7.20
N TYR A 148 -16.70 -2.51 -7.82
CA TYR A 148 -16.73 -2.79 -9.26
C TYR A 148 -17.43 -4.11 -9.55
N HIS A 149 -17.89 -4.28 -10.78
CA HIS A 149 -18.30 -5.56 -11.31
C HIS A 149 -17.14 -6.55 -11.38
N GLY A 150 -17.45 -7.81 -11.06
CA GLY A 150 -16.51 -8.92 -11.14
C GLY A 150 -15.43 -8.86 -10.08
N THR A 151 -14.53 -9.84 -10.18
CA THR A 151 -13.42 -10.06 -9.24
C THR A 151 -12.11 -10.23 -10.00
N ASP A 152 -11.97 -9.55 -11.14
CA ASP A 152 -10.77 -9.60 -11.96
C ASP A 152 -9.59 -8.95 -11.23
N GLU A 153 -8.39 -9.45 -11.47
CA GLU A 153 -7.18 -9.00 -10.76
C GLU A 153 -6.94 -7.49 -10.93
N ALA A 154 -7.25 -6.94 -12.11
CA ALA A 154 -7.11 -5.50 -12.37
C ALA A 154 -8.01 -4.64 -11.46
N VAL A 155 -9.20 -5.14 -11.10
CA VAL A 155 -10.12 -4.49 -10.15
C VAL A 155 -9.60 -4.64 -8.73
N LEU A 156 -9.26 -5.87 -8.33
CA LEU A 156 -8.90 -6.19 -6.94
C LEU A 156 -7.59 -5.54 -6.49
N GLN A 157 -6.72 -5.13 -7.41
CA GLN A 157 -5.49 -4.39 -7.09
C GLN A 157 -5.75 -2.96 -6.57
N ILE A 158 -6.92 -2.37 -6.87
CA ILE A 158 -7.19 -0.96 -6.58
C ILE A 158 -8.55 -0.71 -5.90
N ALA A 159 -9.43 -1.71 -5.85
CA ALA A 159 -10.81 -1.55 -5.40
C ALA A 159 -11.39 -2.85 -4.84
N SER A 160 -12.63 -2.79 -4.37
CA SER A 160 -13.43 -3.98 -4.07
C SER A 160 -14.18 -4.45 -5.32
N GLY A 161 -14.30 -5.76 -5.49
CA GLY A 161 -15.03 -6.39 -6.59
C GLY A 161 -16.27 -7.11 -6.08
N HIS A 162 -17.38 -6.98 -6.78
CA HIS A 162 -18.60 -7.74 -6.53
C HIS A 162 -18.49 -9.13 -7.16
N MET A 163 -18.73 -10.18 -6.37
CA MET A 163 -18.69 -11.55 -6.86
C MET A 163 -19.89 -11.82 -7.77
N GLU A 164 -19.63 -12.12 -9.04
CA GLU A 164 -20.64 -12.54 -10.00
C GLU A 164 -21.40 -13.78 -9.47
N GLY A 165 -22.72 -13.80 -9.67
CA GLY A 165 -23.58 -14.86 -9.11
C GLY A 165 -24.00 -14.65 -7.65
N SER A 166 -23.46 -13.63 -6.97
CA SER A 166 -24.04 -13.11 -5.72
C SER A 166 -25.11 -12.05 -5.98
N SER A 167 -25.97 -11.80 -5.00
CA SER A 167 -27.00 -10.76 -5.13
C SER A 167 -26.33 -9.40 -5.28
N PHE A 168 -26.83 -8.55 -6.18
CA PHE A 168 -26.45 -7.13 -6.19
C PHE A 168 -26.66 -6.51 -4.81
N PRO A 169 -25.77 -5.58 -4.39
CA PRO A 169 -25.74 -5.07 -3.02
C PRO A 169 -26.75 -3.93 -2.81
N ILE A 170 -27.99 -4.15 -3.25
CA ILE A 170 -29.14 -3.26 -3.08
C ILE A 170 -30.05 -3.69 -1.90
N GLY A 171 -29.67 -4.77 -1.21
CA GLY A 171 -30.41 -5.38 -0.11
C GLY A 171 -31.71 -6.05 -0.56
N GLY A 172 -32.58 -6.31 0.42
CA GLY A 172 -33.87 -6.98 0.22
C GLY A 172 -33.91 -8.38 0.83
N GLU A 173 -35.11 -8.90 1.09
CA GLU A 173 -35.26 -10.23 1.68
C GLU A 173 -34.72 -11.33 0.76
N SER A 174 -34.12 -12.34 1.36
CA SER A 174 -33.52 -13.47 0.63
C SER A 174 -32.44 -13.02 -0.35
N THR A 175 -31.58 -12.10 0.07
CA THR A 175 -30.42 -11.65 -0.70
C THR A 175 -29.12 -11.91 0.06
N HIS A 176 -28.05 -12.20 -0.68
CA HIS A 176 -26.71 -12.32 -0.13
C HIS A 176 -25.69 -11.80 -1.15
N ALA A 177 -25.25 -10.56 -0.96
CA ALA A 177 -24.21 -9.95 -1.78
C ALA A 177 -22.82 -10.30 -1.25
N VAL A 178 -21.86 -10.48 -2.16
CA VAL A 178 -20.48 -10.82 -1.79
C VAL A 178 -19.54 -9.80 -2.39
N LEU A 179 -18.84 -9.08 -1.51
CA LEU A 179 -17.81 -8.12 -1.88
C LEU A 179 -16.45 -8.74 -1.58
N THR A 180 -15.54 -8.63 -2.52
CA THR A 180 -14.20 -9.21 -2.46
C THR A 180 -13.15 -8.11 -2.51
N GLY A 181 -12.02 -8.32 -1.85
CA GLY A 181 -10.89 -7.39 -1.88
C GLY A 181 -9.61 -8.09 -1.46
N HIS A 182 -8.47 -7.62 -1.98
CA HIS A 182 -7.18 -8.14 -1.57
C HIS A 182 -6.85 -7.80 -0.12
N THR A 183 -5.98 -8.62 0.48
CA THR A 183 -5.34 -8.38 1.78
C THR A 183 -3.83 -8.36 1.59
N GLY A 184 -3.15 -7.40 2.22
CA GLY A 184 -1.70 -7.32 2.30
C GLY A 184 -1.00 -6.90 1.02
N LEU A 185 -1.64 -6.12 0.15
CA LEU A 185 -0.92 -5.52 -0.97
C LEU A 185 0.10 -4.50 -0.45
N PRO A 186 1.34 -4.50 -0.97
CA PRO A 186 2.32 -3.48 -0.62
C PRO A 186 1.86 -2.06 -0.96
N SER A 187 0.93 -1.93 -1.90
CA SER A 187 0.47 -0.65 -2.45
C SER A 187 -0.84 -0.14 -1.83
N ALA A 188 -1.69 -0.99 -1.25
CA ALA A 188 -3.02 -0.59 -0.80
C ALA A 188 -3.56 -1.49 0.32
N MET A 189 -4.17 -0.90 1.34
CA MET A 189 -4.78 -1.66 2.44
C MET A 189 -6.00 -2.45 1.97
N LEU A 190 -6.91 -1.87 1.19
CA LEU A 190 -8.14 -2.55 0.71
C LEU A 190 -8.91 -3.24 1.85
N PHE A 191 -9.02 -4.58 1.84
CA PHE A 191 -9.66 -5.37 2.90
C PHE A 191 -8.67 -5.87 3.96
N THR A 192 -7.42 -5.42 3.93
CA THR A 192 -6.48 -5.62 5.04
C THR A 192 -7.10 -5.03 6.32
N GLY A 193 -7.22 -5.85 7.35
CA GLY A 193 -7.80 -5.47 8.62
C GLY A 193 -9.25 -5.91 8.82
N ILE A 194 -9.94 -6.48 7.83
CA ILE A 194 -11.30 -7.00 8.07
C ILE A 194 -11.32 -8.17 9.08
N ASP A 195 -10.17 -8.80 9.34
CA ASP A 195 -9.96 -9.77 10.42
C ASP A 195 -10.09 -9.18 11.83
N THR A 196 -10.02 -7.85 11.94
CA THR A 196 -10.25 -7.13 13.20
C THR A 196 -11.72 -6.78 13.43
N LEU A 197 -12.60 -7.03 12.45
CA LEU A 197 -14.03 -6.85 12.63
C LEU A 197 -14.58 -7.92 13.57
N GLU A 198 -15.41 -7.49 14.50
CA GLU A 198 -16.04 -8.29 15.53
C GLU A 198 -17.55 -8.19 15.41
N LYS A 199 -18.27 -9.14 16.01
CA LYS A 199 -19.72 -9.10 16.07
C LYS A 199 -20.20 -7.77 16.68
N GLY A 200 -21.12 -7.09 15.99
CA GLY A 200 -21.63 -5.77 16.38
C GLY A 200 -20.95 -4.60 15.69
N ASP A 201 -19.79 -4.80 15.05
CA ASP A 201 -19.21 -3.76 14.18
C ASP A 201 -20.10 -3.53 12.96
N THR A 202 -20.08 -2.32 12.43
CA THR A 202 -20.92 -1.96 11.26
C THR A 202 -20.10 -1.57 10.05
N PHE A 203 -20.66 -1.82 8.88
CA PHE A 203 -20.21 -1.28 7.61
C PHE A 203 -21.43 -0.87 6.78
N THR A 204 -21.21 0.00 5.80
CA THR A 204 -22.27 0.43 4.88
C THR A 204 -21.93 0.09 3.45
N VAL A 205 -22.96 -0.23 2.68
CA VAL A 205 -22.90 -0.31 1.22
C VAL A 205 -23.80 0.76 0.65
N THR A 206 -23.26 1.60 -0.23
CA THR A 206 -23.99 2.66 -0.90
C THR A 206 -24.10 2.36 -2.39
N VAL A 207 -25.33 2.33 -2.89
CA VAL A 207 -25.68 2.18 -4.31
C VAL A 207 -26.68 3.28 -4.64
N TYR A 208 -26.39 4.09 -5.67
CA TYR A 208 -27.04 5.37 -5.91
C TYR A 208 -27.02 6.25 -4.64
N ASP A 209 -28.20 6.63 -4.14
CA ASP A 209 -28.45 7.39 -2.93
C ASP A 209 -28.87 6.51 -1.73
N ASP A 210 -29.01 5.20 -1.95
CA ASP A 210 -29.38 4.27 -0.89
C ASP A 210 -28.15 3.86 -0.08
N VAL A 211 -28.16 4.21 1.21
CA VAL A 211 -27.15 3.79 2.18
C VAL A 211 -27.70 2.63 3.01
N LEU A 212 -27.13 1.46 2.84
CA LEU A 212 -27.55 0.22 3.50
C LEU A 212 -26.53 -0.15 4.58
N THR A 213 -26.96 -0.23 5.84
CA THR A 213 -26.07 -0.57 6.96
C THR A 213 -26.18 -2.05 7.34
N TYR A 214 -25.03 -2.69 7.52
CA TYR A 214 -24.93 -4.07 7.95
C TYR A 214 -24.14 -4.14 9.25
N GLU A 215 -24.61 -4.97 10.18
CA GLU A 215 -23.92 -5.29 11.43
C GLU A 215 -23.30 -6.67 11.29
N VAL A 216 -22.00 -6.78 11.57
CA VAL A 216 -21.25 -8.05 11.54
C VAL A 216 -21.89 -9.02 12.53
N GLU A 217 -22.27 -10.18 12.04
CA GLU A 217 -22.89 -11.23 12.87
C GLU A 217 -22.02 -12.47 13.02
N GLU A 218 -21.24 -12.80 11.98
CA GLU A 218 -20.42 -14.01 11.94
C GLU A 218 -19.15 -13.82 11.11
N THR A 219 -18.15 -14.65 11.40
CA THR A 219 -16.88 -14.66 10.69
C THR A 219 -16.41 -16.09 10.54
N HIS A 220 -16.02 -16.47 9.32
CA HIS A 220 -15.60 -17.82 8.97
C HIS A 220 -14.26 -17.80 8.23
N VAL A 221 -13.42 -18.80 8.51
CA VAL A 221 -12.23 -19.10 7.70
C VAL A 221 -12.46 -20.41 6.98
N VAL A 222 -12.44 -20.37 5.65
CA VAL A 222 -12.81 -21.49 4.79
C VAL A 222 -11.78 -21.75 3.70
N LEU A 223 -11.83 -22.93 3.08
CA LEU A 223 -11.06 -23.19 1.86
C LEU A 223 -11.62 -22.38 0.67
N PRO A 224 -10.80 -22.01 -0.32
CA PRO A 224 -11.23 -21.14 -1.43
C PRO A 224 -12.41 -21.67 -2.27
N ASP A 225 -12.60 -22.99 -2.31
CA ASP A 225 -13.68 -23.67 -3.04
C ASP A 225 -14.96 -23.84 -2.20
N ASN A 226 -14.93 -23.54 -0.90
CA ASN A 226 -16.08 -23.65 -0.03
C ASN A 226 -16.90 -22.35 -0.03
N VAL A 227 -17.99 -22.37 -0.80
CA VAL A 227 -18.93 -21.24 -0.91
C VAL A 227 -20.19 -21.40 -0.05
N LYS A 228 -20.23 -22.40 0.85
CA LYS A 228 -21.44 -22.70 1.64
C LYS A 228 -21.88 -21.52 2.51
N ASN A 229 -20.93 -20.81 3.10
CA ASN A 229 -21.22 -19.62 3.91
C ASN A 229 -21.73 -18.43 3.10
N LEU A 230 -21.63 -18.49 1.77
CA LEU A 230 -22.10 -17.43 0.87
C LEU A 230 -23.52 -17.67 0.36
N GLU A 231 -24.17 -18.79 0.72
CA GLU A 231 -25.53 -19.13 0.28
C GLU A 231 -26.57 -18.07 0.69
N ILE A 232 -27.58 -17.90 -0.16
CA ILE A 232 -28.74 -17.06 0.13
C ILE A 232 -29.57 -17.74 1.23
N GLN A 233 -29.82 -17.02 2.31
CA GLN A 233 -30.63 -17.49 3.43
C GLN A 233 -32.03 -16.87 3.33
N LYS A 234 -33.06 -17.73 3.29
CA LYS A 234 -34.46 -17.28 3.11
C LYS A 234 -34.85 -16.26 4.17
N GLY A 235 -35.39 -15.12 3.74
CA GLY A 235 -35.87 -14.04 4.59
C GLY A 235 -34.78 -13.15 5.18
N ARG A 236 -33.50 -13.37 4.82
CA ARG A 236 -32.36 -12.57 5.32
C ARG A 236 -31.82 -11.64 4.23
N ASP A 237 -31.27 -10.51 4.65
CA ASP A 237 -30.57 -9.53 3.81
C ASP A 237 -29.12 -9.47 4.32
N LEU A 238 -28.20 -10.04 3.55
CA LEU A 238 -26.82 -10.30 3.97
C LEU A 238 -25.80 -9.68 3.01
N VAL A 239 -24.69 -9.23 3.56
CA VAL A 239 -23.48 -8.90 2.79
C VAL A 239 -22.29 -9.59 3.43
N SER A 240 -21.50 -10.30 2.63
CA SER A 240 -20.22 -10.85 3.04
C SER A 240 -19.05 -10.08 2.44
N LEU A 241 -18.12 -9.66 3.29
CA LEU A 241 -16.80 -9.17 2.91
C LEU A 241 -15.82 -10.33 2.89
N VAL A 242 -15.17 -10.56 1.75
CA VAL A 242 -14.31 -11.73 1.54
C VAL A 242 -12.90 -11.30 1.16
N THR A 243 -11.91 -11.87 1.84
CA THR A 243 -10.50 -11.68 1.52
C THR A 243 -9.67 -12.95 1.72
N CYS A 244 -8.40 -12.91 1.32
CA CYS A 244 -7.45 -14.01 1.53
C CYS A 244 -6.91 -14.02 2.98
N THR A 245 -6.67 -15.21 3.52
CA THR A 245 -6.10 -15.40 4.86
C THR A 245 -5.32 -16.72 4.94
N PRO A 246 -4.39 -16.94 5.88
CA PRO A 246 -3.69 -15.96 6.71
C PRO A 246 -2.86 -14.98 5.88
N TYR A 247 -2.56 -13.81 6.46
CA TYR A 247 -1.79 -12.75 5.81
C TYR A 247 -0.46 -13.28 5.25
N GLY A 248 -0.19 -12.99 3.97
CA GLY A 248 1.04 -13.41 3.28
C GLY A 248 1.10 -14.89 2.87
N VAL A 249 0.11 -15.71 3.27
CA VAL A 249 -0.01 -17.13 2.89
C VAL A 249 -1.17 -17.34 1.92
N ASN A 250 -2.32 -16.69 2.17
CA ASN A 250 -3.48 -16.65 1.26
C ASN A 250 -4.08 -18.03 0.90
N SER A 251 -3.88 -19.04 1.75
CA SER A 251 -4.35 -20.43 1.52
C SER A 251 -5.84 -20.62 1.77
N HIS A 252 -6.47 -19.73 2.52
CA HIS A 252 -7.88 -19.76 2.91
C HIS A 252 -8.56 -18.44 2.53
N ARG A 253 -9.87 -18.38 2.77
CA ARG A 253 -10.69 -17.18 2.66
C ARG A 253 -11.25 -16.82 4.03
N LEU A 254 -11.11 -15.56 4.39
CA LEU A 254 -11.80 -14.95 5.51
C LEU A 254 -13.10 -14.36 4.98
N ILE A 255 -14.22 -14.74 5.59
CA ILE A 255 -15.57 -14.27 5.26
C ILE A 255 -16.11 -13.58 6.50
N VAL A 256 -16.36 -12.28 6.41
CA VAL A 256 -17.05 -11.49 7.44
C VAL A 256 -18.44 -11.17 6.94
N THR A 257 -19.46 -11.76 7.57
CA THR A 257 -20.86 -11.61 7.13
C THR A 257 -21.58 -10.65 8.05
N GLY A 258 -22.20 -9.64 7.45
CA GLY A 258 -23.09 -8.70 8.12
C GLY A 258 -24.54 -8.93 7.74
N THR A 259 -25.43 -8.75 8.72
CA THR A 259 -26.88 -8.75 8.51
C THR A 259 -27.40 -7.33 8.44
N ARG A 260 -28.40 -7.10 7.59
CA ARG A 260 -29.02 -5.78 7.44
C ARG A 260 -29.62 -5.29 8.76
N ILE A 261 -29.34 -4.02 9.08
CA ILE A 261 -29.99 -3.28 10.17
C ILE A 261 -30.57 -1.95 9.64
N PRO A 262 -31.48 -1.29 10.39
CA PRO A 262 -31.89 0.07 10.06
C PRO A 262 -30.69 1.00 9.97
N THR A 263 -30.58 1.74 8.86
CA THR A 263 -29.47 2.68 8.64
C THR A 263 -29.56 3.85 9.62
N PRO A 264 -28.57 4.06 10.50
CA PRO A 264 -28.54 5.21 11.42
C PRO A 264 -28.50 6.53 10.64
N GLU A 265 -29.14 7.59 11.17
CA GLU A 265 -29.17 8.92 10.51
C GLU A 265 -27.76 9.47 10.25
N GLU A 266 -26.83 9.24 11.17
CA GLU A 266 -25.42 9.64 11.02
C GLU A 266 -24.75 8.99 9.81
N ALA A 267 -25.11 7.75 9.48
CA ALA A 267 -24.56 7.01 8.35
C ALA A 267 -25.07 7.53 7.00
N LYS A 268 -26.31 8.06 6.94
CA LYS A 268 -26.91 8.60 5.72
C LYS A 268 -26.20 9.86 5.20
N HIS A 269 -25.66 10.66 6.12
CA HIS A 269 -25.00 11.93 5.82
C HIS A 269 -23.50 11.93 6.13
N ALA A 270 -22.92 10.75 6.43
CA ALA A 270 -21.51 10.62 6.73
C ALA A 270 -20.67 11.12 5.55
N THR A 271 -20.16 12.34 5.69
CA THR A 271 -19.13 12.86 4.80
C THR A 271 -17.85 12.16 5.24
N TYR A 272 -17.29 11.33 4.36
CA TYR A 272 -16.10 10.57 4.70
C TYR A 272 -14.90 11.49 4.80
N GLU A 273 -14.50 11.78 6.03
CA GLU A 273 -13.31 12.56 6.33
C GLU A 273 -12.13 11.59 6.47
N ASN A 274 -11.27 11.52 5.45
CA ASN A 274 -10.05 10.69 5.49
C ASN A 274 -9.04 11.20 6.53
N LYS A 275 -9.29 10.92 7.82
CA LYS A 275 -8.40 11.30 8.91
C LYS A 275 -7.08 10.53 8.84
N ALA A 276 -7.08 9.24 8.44
CA ALA A 276 -5.84 8.49 8.29
C ALA A 276 -4.96 9.04 7.16
N LEU A 277 -5.51 9.49 6.02
CA LEU A 277 -4.70 10.16 4.98
C LEU A 277 -3.96 11.38 5.51
N LYS A 278 -4.64 12.23 6.28
CA LYS A 278 -4.01 13.44 6.85
C LYS A 278 -2.87 13.06 7.80
N GLN A 279 -3.08 12.03 8.63
CA GLN A 279 -2.10 11.54 9.59
C GLN A 279 -0.91 10.85 8.92
N ASP A 280 -1.15 9.96 7.95
CA ASP A 280 -0.11 9.25 7.19
C ASP A 280 0.74 10.21 6.36
N MET A 281 0.12 11.22 5.76
CA MET A 281 0.83 12.28 5.03
C MET A 281 1.71 13.11 5.98
N LEU A 282 1.21 13.46 7.17
CA LEU A 282 1.98 14.19 8.17
C LEU A 282 3.23 13.40 8.61
N ILE A 283 3.06 12.11 8.94
CA ILE A 283 4.16 11.22 9.35
C ILE A 283 5.18 11.10 8.23
N THR A 284 4.72 10.87 6.99
CA THR A 284 5.58 10.78 5.80
C THR A 284 6.40 12.07 5.59
N VAL A 285 5.76 13.24 5.73
CA VAL A 285 6.44 14.54 5.61
C VAL A 285 7.50 14.69 6.69
N ILE A 286 7.21 14.34 7.95
CA ILE A 286 8.17 14.42 9.06
C ILE A 286 9.40 13.55 8.77
N ILE A 287 9.21 12.29 8.38
CA ILE A 287 10.32 11.36 8.08
C ILE A 287 11.14 11.86 6.88
N THR A 288 10.47 12.38 5.84
CA THR A 288 11.13 12.94 4.66
C THR A 288 11.98 14.15 5.02
N VAL A 289 11.45 15.09 5.80
CA VAL A 289 12.17 16.29 6.28
C VAL A 289 13.36 15.89 7.16
N ALA A 290 13.17 14.95 8.08
CA ALA A 290 14.26 14.44 8.94
C ALA A 290 15.39 13.81 8.11
N THR A 291 15.04 13.04 7.08
CA THR A 291 16.01 12.42 6.16
C THR A 291 16.77 13.48 5.36
N ILE A 292 16.09 14.49 4.82
CA ILE A 292 16.72 15.62 4.11
C ILE A 292 17.65 16.39 5.07
N ALA A 293 17.22 16.68 6.29
CA ALA A 293 18.04 17.37 7.28
C ALA A 293 19.31 16.59 7.63
N ALA A 294 19.23 15.26 7.74
CA ALA A 294 20.38 14.39 7.95
C ALA A 294 21.36 14.46 6.76
N LEU A 295 20.87 14.39 5.52
CA LEU A 295 21.68 14.51 4.31
C LEU A 295 22.36 15.88 4.19
N VAL A 296 21.64 16.97 4.49
CA VAL A 296 22.20 18.33 4.51
C VAL A 296 23.26 18.47 5.61
N THR A 297 23.04 17.91 6.78
CA THR A 297 24.03 17.90 7.88
C THR A 297 25.29 17.16 7.45
N VAL A 298 25.14 15.99 6.83
CA VAL A 298 26.26 15.24 6.25
C VAL A 298 27.01 16.06 5.19
N PHE A 299 26.30 16.68 4.24
CA PHE A 299 26.90 17.51 3.19
C PHE A 299 27.63 18.75 3.75
N THR A 300 27.07 19.42 4.75
CA THR A 300 27.70 20.58 5.38
C THR A 300 28.95 20.19 6.16
N VAL A 301 28.95 19.06 6.87
CA VAL A 301 30.13 18.49 7.53
C VAL A 301 31.20 18.11 6.50
N GLN A 302 30.82 17.51 5.36
CA GLN A 302 31.74 17.21 4.26
C GLN A 302 32.41 18.47 3.72
N ARG A 303 31.64 19.53 3.44
CA ARG A 303 32.15 20.80 2.92
C ARG A 303 33.10 21.49 3.89
N ARG A 304 32.82 21.41 5.20
CA ARG A 304 33.69 21.95 6.25
C ARG A 304 35.01 21.18 6.35
N ARG A 305 34.99 19.84 6.31
CA ARG A 305 36.22 19.02 6.34
C ARG A 305 37.11 19.23 5.11
N LEU A 306 36.52 19.34 3.92
CA LEU A 306 37.24 19.65 2.68
C LEU A 306 37.91 21.04 2.71
N ARG A 307 37.25 22.05 3.31
CA ARG A 307 37.82 23.39 3.50
C ARG A 307 38.90 23.43 4.60
N GLY A 308 38.78 22.60 5.64
CA GLY A 308 39.76 22.50 6.72
C GLY A 308 41.09 21.86 6.30
N ALA A 309 41.08 20.95 5.31
CA ALA A 309 42.27 20.27 4.81
C ALA A 309 43.18 21.14 3.91
N GLY A 310 42.80 22.40 3.64
CA GLY A 310 43.52 23.30 2.73
C GLY A 310 44.24 24.48 3.39
N LYS A 311 44.29 24.59 4.73
CA LYS A 311 45.04 25.66 5.40
C LYS A 311 46.51 25.27 5.57
N PRO A 312 47.48 25.95 4.94
CA PRO A 312 48.88 25.75 5.28
C PRO A 312 49.11 26.21 6.72
N SER A 313 49.73 25.34 7.52
CA SER A 313 50.31 25.73 8.81
C SER A 313 51.26 26.90 8.56
N ARG A 314 50.88 28.11 9.00
CA ARG A 314 51.80 29.23 9.12
C ARG A 314 52.78 28.89 10.23
N HIS A 315 53.91 28.27 9.88
CA HIS A 315 55.06 28.26 10.77
C HIS A 315 55.53 29.70 10.91
N ALA A 316 55.41 30.22 12.13
CA ALA A 316 55.97 31.50 12.53
C ALA A 316 57.49 31.47 12.30
N ARG A 317 57.98 32.34 11.40
CA ARG A 317 59.37 32.78 11.42
C ARG A 317 59.54 33.67 12.64
N GLY A 318 60.13 33.14 13.69
CA GLY A 318 60.62 33.86 14.86
C GLY A 318 62.11 33.62 15.02
N ARG A 319 62.87 34.66 14.71
CA ARG A 319 64.32 34.92 14.89
C ARG A 319 65.04 34.05 15.95
N HIS A 320 66.22 33.56 15.59
CA HIS A 320 67.48 33.86 16.29
C HIS A 320 68.61 33.92 15.26
#